data_AF-A0A524KGV3-F1
#
_entry.id   AF-A0A524KGV3-F1
#
_cell.length_a   1.000
_cell.length_b   1.000
_cell.length_c   1.000
_cell.angle_alpha   90.00
_cell.angle_beta   90.00
_cell.angle_gamma   90.00
#
_symmetry.space_group_name_H-M   'P 1'
#
loop_
_entity.id
_entity.type
_entity.pdbx_description
1 polymer ?
#
loop_
_entity_poly.entity_id
_entity_poly.type
_entity_poly.pdbx_seq_one_letter_code
_entity_poly.pdbx_strand_id
1 'polypeptide(L)'
;MPKDVLFVLDASGSMRGEKIEQARAAIEYCLGRLNESDCFNIVTFGTEVTAFRSEPAGNSKQAVAAAKEYLDNVIARGRTNISGALSKALAGKAQAGRLRIAIFLTDGTPTAGETSADKIVQQVPEMNTSGAKIFVMGVGNDVNAHLLDKLAECTEGASEYVRPDEEVDARIATLYDRLSNPVLNNVAVAFGDLRPTAVFPAKLPALFIGSQVMVAGRYRTAGTHKITLAGTLAGEPAQYICTADLPAKTAPDDNEFVAPLWAARKIGFLLREIRLNGENKELVNEIVRLSTKFGIITEYTSYLAGGASGSGGSGLAMSGPRPGATAREAAEFVTGKLSEARAQQAGQWAVNQAVNEQELQRRNVASDEANLYRDRSGNLVKAENIMQVGSRAFYFRAGQWVDSETDAKQKTRVVKLFSDEYFDLLKKDKDFARAQSLGWNVQMNVGAERIEVEKDGKTSVDVPAPAPAPEQNQQQNIGRQQGINQQMNINQQMNVNQQIDQAPRQIPGKQVNQINQRAQQEQATQPKQADR
;
A
#
# COMPACT_ATOMS: atom_id res chain seq x y z
N MET A 1 24.01 -15.40 7.39
CA MET A 1 24.59 -15.78 6.08
C MET A 1 25.42 -14.61 5.58
N PRO A 2 26.65 -14.82 5.10
CA PRO A 2 27.45 -13.74 4.52
C PRO A 2 26.78 -13.14 3.28
N LYS A 3 26.91 -11.83 3.08
CA LYS A 3 26.32 -11.13 1.93
C LYS A 3 27.28 -10.15 1.27
N ASP A 4 27.01 -9.86 0.01
CA ASP A 4 27.69 -8.81 -0.75
C ASP A 4 26.70 -7.65 -0.95
N VAL A 5 27.06 -6.44 -0.49
CA VAL A 5 26.20 -5.25 -0.59
C VAL A 5 26.82 -4.25 -1.55
N LEU A 6 26.13 -4.00 -2.67
CA LEU A 6 26.54 -3.06 -3.71
C LEU A 6 25.70 -1.79 -3.58
N PHE A 7 26.30 -0.71 -3.13
CA PHE A 7 25.63 0.60 -3.12
C PHE A 7 25.79 1.24 -4.49
N VAL A 8 24.70 1.47 -5.21
CA VAL A 8 24.69 2.07 -6.54
C VAL A 8 24.07 3.44 -6.43
N LEU A 9 24.90 4.48 -6.33
CA LEU A 9 24.53 5.85 -5.99
C LEU A 9 24.50 6.76 -7.22
N ASP A 10 23.34 7.34 -7.50
CA ASP A 10 23.21 8.42 -8.47
C ASP A 10 23.92 9.68 -7.97
N ALA A 11 24.80 10.21 -8.81
CA ALA A 11 25.55 11.44 -8.62
C ALA A 11 25.30 12.40 -9.80
N SER A 12 24.13 12.33 -10.42
CA SER A 12 23.70 13.26 -11.46
C SER A 12 23.41 14.66 -10.91
N GLY A 13 23.22 15.64 -11.79
CA GLY A 13 22.99 17.03 -11.39
C GLY A 13 21.71 17.24 -10.55
N SER A 14 20.70 16.37 -10.67
CA SER A 14 19.45 16.45 -9.90
C SER A 14 19.67 16.14 -8.42
N MET A 15 20.65 15.30 -8.09
CA MET A 15 20.98 14.89 -6.71
C MET A 15 21.66 15.98 -5.87
N ARG A 16 21.95 17.15 -6.45
CA ARG A 16 22.63 18.27 -5.76
C ARG A 16 21.90 18.72 -4.49
N GLY A 17 22.69 19.22 -3.55
CA GLY A 17 22.19 19.71 -2.26
C GLY A 17 21.93 18.55 -1.30
N GLU A 18 20.85 18.65 -0.54
CA GLU A 18 20.57 17.74 0.57
C GLU A 18 20.45 16.26 0.18
N LYS A 19 19.94 15.94 -1.02
CA LYS A 19 19.73 14.54 -1.47
C LYS A 19 21.02 13.73 -1.51
N ILE A 20 22.10 14.27 -2.09
CA ILE A 20 23.39 13.55 -2.14
C ILE A 20 24.03 13.47 -0.75
N GLU A 21 23.88 14.50 0.09
CA GLU A 21 24.37 14.48 1.48
C GLU A 21 23.71 13.38 2.31
N GLN A 22 22.37 13.32 2.28
CA GLN A 22 21.60 12.29 2.97
C GLN A 22 21.93 10.88 2.43
N ALA A 23 22.03 10.72 1.10
CA ALA A 23 22.38 9.43 0.51
C ALA A 23 23.78 8.95 0.93
N ARG A 24 24.78 9.84 0.99
CA ARG A 24 26.12 9.49 1.50
C ARG A 24 26.08 9.10 2.98
N ALA A 25 25.45 9.92 3.82
CA ALA A 25 25.32 9.64 5.25
C ALA A 25 24.66 8.29 5.52
N ALA A 26 23.67 7.94 4.70
CA ALA A 26 22.99 6.66 4.80
C ALA A 26 23.86 5.47 4.37
N ILE A 27 24.63 5.59 3.28
CA ILE A 27 25.57 4.55 2.88
C ILE A 27 26.62 4.35 3.98
N GLU A 28 27.13 5.44 4.57
CA GLU A 28 28.05 5.36 5.70
C GLU A 28 27.45 4.65 6.92
N TYR A 29 26.19 4.93 7.23
CA TYR A 29 25.43 4.22 8.27
C TYR A 29 25.37 2.72 7.97
N CYS A 30 25.12 2.33 6.72
CA CYS A 30 25.07 0.94 6.30
C CYS A 30 26.44 0.26 6.41
N LEU A 31 27.52 0.94 5.99
CA LEU A 31 28.89 0.43 6.09
C LEU A 31 29.27 0.11 7.53
N GLY A 32 28.81 0.93 8.50
CA GLY A 32 29.02 0.69 9.92
C GLY A 32 28.26 -0.51 10.50
N ARG A 33 27.31 -1.09 9.76
CA ARG A 33 26.47 -2.24 10.18
C ARG A 33 26.67 -3.49 9.32
N LEU A 34 27.69 -3.51 8.47
CA LEU A 34 28.08 -4.74 7.79
C LEU A 34 28.61 -5.74 8.83
N ASN A 35 28.32 -7.02 8.65
CA ASN A 35 28.93 -8.08 9.47
C ASN A 35 30.39 -8.30 9.03
N GLU A 36 31.21 -8.94 9.85
CA GLU A 36 32.65 -9.16 9.54
C GLU A 36 32.86 -9.96 8.24
N SER A 37 31.97 -10.91 7.94
CA SER A 37 32.02 -11.76 6.74
C SER A 37 31.39 -11.13 5.49
N ASP A 38 30.83 -9.93 5.62
CA ASP A 38 30.18 -9.24 4.51
C ASP A 38 31.22 -8.52 3.64
N CYS A 39 30.90 -8.44 2.36
CA CYS A 39 31.66 -7.63 1.40
C CYS A 39 30.78 -6.48 0.89
N PHE A 40 31.41 -5.41 0.45
CA PHE A 40 30.69 -4.27 -0.12
C PHE A 40 31.43 -3.66 -1.31
N ASN A 41 30.68 -2.94 -2.15
CA ASN A 41 31.26 -2.01 -3.10
C ASN A 41 30.35 -0.80 -3.26
N ILE A 42 30.91 0.30 -3.77
CA ILE A 42 30.17 1.52 -4.07
C ILE A 42 30.38 1.81 -5.54
N VAL A 43 29.30 1.88 -6.30
CA VAL A 43 29.27 2.33 -7.69
C VAL A 43 28.58 3.67 -7.71
N THR A 44 29.23 4.70 -8.22
CA THR A 44 28.62 6.01 -8.42
C THR A 44 28.42 6.25 -9.90
N PHE A 45 27.29 6.84 -10.26
CA PHE A 45 26.97 7.08 -11.66
C PHE A 45 26.37 8.46 -11.90
N GLY A 46 26.79 9.08 -12.99
CA GLY A 46 26.20 10.30 -13.53
C GLY A 46 26.34 10.26 -15.03
N THR A 47 27.10 11.20 -15.62
CA THR A 47 27.56 11.06 -17.01
C THR A 47 28.52 9.87 -17.15
N GLU A 48 29.45 9.75 -16.21
CA GLU A 48 30.40 8.64 -16.10
C GLU A 48 29.99 7.69 -14.98
N VAL A 49 30.46 6.45 -15.05
CA VAL A 49 30.22 5.42 -14.03
C VAL A 49 31.55 5.04 -13.42
N THR A 50 31.68 5.21 -12.11
CA THR A 50 32.91 4.86 -11.37
C THR A 50 32.58 3.91 -10.23
N ALA A 51 33.59 3.21 -9.73
CA ALA A 51 33.45 2.32 -8.59
C ALA A 51 34.59 2.53 -7.60
N PHE A 52 34.31 2.39 -6.30
CA PHE A 52 35.30 2.45 -5.24
C PHE A 52 36.41 1.40 -5.44
N ARG A 53 36.03 0.16 -5.80
CA ARG A 53 36.95 -0.92 -6.15
C ARG A 53 36.49 -1.67 -7.39
N SER A 54 37.41 -2.39 -8.02
CA SER A 54 37.12 -3.29 -9.14
C SER A 54 36.31 -4.52 -8.73
N GLU A 55 36.51 -5.00 -7.50
CA GLU A 55 35.78 -6.11 -6.89
C GLU A 55 35.27 -5.71 -5.49
N PRO A 56 34.22 -6.35 -4.97
CA PRO A 56 33.74 -6.09 -3.61
C PRO A 56 34.86 -6.23 -2.56
N ALA A 57 35.02 -5.20 -1.73
CA ALA A 57 35.96 -5.17 -0.62
C ALA A 57 35.36 -5.86 0.61
N GLY A 58 36.19 -6.50 1.43
CA GLY A 58 35.77 -6.99 2.74
C GLY A 58 35.50 -5.85 3.73
N ASN A 59 34.76 -6.14 4.80
CA ASN A 59 34.39 -5.17 5.83
C ASN A 59 35.49 -4.91 6.89
N SER A 60 36.71 -4.56 6.47
CA SER A 60 37.77 -4.15 7.41
C SER A 60 37.64 -2.66 7.76
N LYS A 61 38.11 -2.25 8.96
CA LYS A 61 38.12 -0.84 9.37
C LYS A 61 38.82 0.08 8.35
N GLN A 62 39.91 -0.42 7.74
CA GLN A 62 40.65 0.32 6.71
C GLN A 62 39.85 0.44 5.41
N ALA A 63 39.17 -0.63 4.98
CA ALA A 63 38.32 -0.61 3.80
C ALA A 63 37.13 0.34 3.97
N VAL A 64 36.48 0.32 5.14
CA VAL A 64 35.38 1.24 5.47
C VAL A 64 35.86 2.68 5.51
N ALA A 65 37.00 2.98 6.13
CA ALA A 65 37.55 4.34 6.15
C ALA A 65 37.86 4.86 4.73
N ALA A 66 38.48 4.04 3.88
CA ALA A 66 38.74 4.40 2.48
C ALA A 66 37.46 4.57 1.65
N ALA A 67 36.40 3.82 1.98
CA ALA A 67 35.10 3.95 1.32
C ALA A 67 34.39 5.24 1.72
N LYS A 68 34.52 5.68 2.97
CA LYS A 68 34.03 7.00 3.43
C LYS A 68 34.73 8.14 2.71
N GLU A 69 36.06 8.08 2.62
CA GLU A 69 36.84 9.06 1.86
C GLU A 69 36.44 9.08 0.37
N TYR A 70 36.16 7.92 -0.22
CA TYR A 70 35.61 7.85 -1.58
C TYR A 70 34.25 8.55 -1.69
N LEU A 71 33.34 8.33 -0.73
CA LEU A 71 32.02 8.97 -0.68
C LEU A 71 32.12 10.49 -0.53
N ASP A 72 32.99 11.00 0.34
CA ASP A 72 33.20 12.44 0.56
C ASP A 72 33.58 13.18 -0.73
N ASN A 73 34.24 12.49 -1.66
CA ASN A 73 34.65 13.03 -2.96
C ASN A 73 33.58 12.90 -4.05
N VAL A 74 32.41 12.32 -3.77
CA VAL A 74 31.32 12.18 -4.75
C VAL A 74 30.61 13.51 -4.95
N ILE A 75 30.66 14.06 -6.16
CA ILE A 75 30.03 15.35 -6.50
C ILE A 75 28.87 15.11 -7.46
N ALA A 76 27.68 15.58 -7.07
CA ALA A 76 26.47 15.52 -7.89
C ALA A 76 26.53 16.45 -9.11
N ARG A 77 26.74 15.89 -10.31
CA ARG A 77 26.83 16.62 -11.58
C ARG A 77 26.58 15.74 -12.80
N GLY A 78 26.16 16.38 -13.89
CA GLY A 78 26.05 15.74 -15.19
C GLY A 78 24.71 15.02 -15.39
N ARG A 79 24.73 14.05 -16.32
CA ARG A 79 23.58 13.25 -16.76
C ARG A 79 23.39 12.02 -15.86
N THR A 80 22.54 11.08 -16.27
CA THR A 80 22.16 9.90 -15.48
C THR A 80 22.29 8.64 -16.34
N ASN A 81 23.37 7.86 -16.16
CA ASN A 81 23.67 6.65 -16.94
C ASN A 81 23.30 5.37 -16.17
N ILE A 82 22.00 5.06 -16.10
CA ILE A 82 21.47 3.90 -15.37
C ILE A 82 21.97 2.58 -15.98
N SER A 83 21.98 2.45 -17.32
CA SER A 83 22.43 1.22 -17.98
C SER A 83 23.89 0.89 -17.66
N GLY A 84 24.77 1.91 -17.66
CA GLY A 84 26.17 1.75 -17.30
C GLY A 84 26.35 1.40 -15.82
N ALA A 85 25.57 2.02 -14.94
CA ALA A 85 25.58 1.72 -13.51
C ALA A 85 25.20 0.27 -13.22
N LEU A 86 24.12 -0.22 -13.85
CA LEU A 86 23.68 -1.62 -13.74
C LEU A 86 24.73 -2.58 -14.29
N SER A 87 25.26 -2.32 -15.49
CA SER A 87 26.32 -3.16 -16.07
C SER A 87 27.55 -3.25 -15.15
N LYS A 88 27.96 -2.14 -14.55
CA LYS A 88 29.12 -2.11 -13.64
C LYS A 88 28.82 -2.80 -12.30
N ALA A 89 27.66 -2.55 -11.71
CA ALA A 89 27.30 -3.06 -10.39
C ALA A 89 27.00 -4.56 -10.42
N LEU A 90 26.29 -5.04 -11.43
CA LEU A 90 25.80 -6.42 -11.49
C LEU A 90 26.83 -7.42 -12.06
N ALA A 91 27.95 -6.91 -12.56
CA ALA A 91 29.05 -7.72 -13.07
C ALA A 91 29.71 -8.57 -11.98
N GLY A 92 30.29 -9.69 -12.42
CA GLY A 92 31.10 -10.58 -11.58
C GLY A 92 30.46 -11.95 -11.40
N LYS A 93 31.19 -12.86 -10.76
CA LYS A 93 30.73 -14.25 -10.58
C LYS A 93 29.81 -14.37 -9.37
N ALA A 94 28.69 -15.08 -9.55
CA ALA A 94 27.87 -15.55 -8.45
C ALA A 94 28.68 -16.47 -7.53
N GLN A 95 28.47 -16.35 -6.21
CA GLN A 95 29.15 -17.17 -5.21
C GLN A 95 28.12 -17.97 -4.41
N ALA A 96 28.31 -19.29 -4.35
CA ALA A 96 27.41 -20.17 -3.60
C ALA A 96 27.39 -19.80 -2.11
N GLY A 97 26.22 -19.83 -1.49
CA GLY A 97 26.04 -19.51 -0.07
C GLY A 97 26.12 -18.03 0.30
N ARG A 98 26.26 -17.12 -0.68
CA ARG A 98 26.29 -15.67 -0.46
C ARG A 98 25.16 -14.98 -1.21
N LEU A 99 24.41 -14.13 -0.52
CA LEU A 99 23.39 -13.29 -1.13
C LEU A 99 24.05 -12.00 -1.64
N ARG A 100 23.85 -11.65 -2.91
CA ARG A 100 24.29 -10.36 -3.46
C ARG A 100 23.11 -9.41 -3.58
N ILE A 101 23.24 -8.24 -2.97
CA ILE A 101 22.20 -7.21 -2.87
C ILE A 101 22.76 -5.94 -3.50
N ALA A 102 22.03 -5.36 -4.44
CA ALA A 102 22.32 -4.03 -4.96
C ALA A 102 21.30 -3.03 -4.41
N ILE A 103 21.74 -2.05 -3.64
CA ILE A 103 20.90 -0.93 -3.18
C ILE A 103 21.08 0.20 -4.18
N PHE A 104 20.09 0.39 -5.06
CA PHE A 104 20.14 1.31 -6.18
C PHE A 104 19.40 2.61 -5.84
N LEU A 105 20.12 3.72 -5.73
CA LEU A 105 19.59 5.02 -5.32
C LEU A 105 19.61 5.99 -6.49
N THR A 106 18.46 6.57 -6.84
CA THR A 106 18.35 7.56 -7.92
C THR A 106 17.18 8.49 -7.70
N ASP A 107 17.29 9.74 -8.15
CA ASP A 107 16.21 10.72 -8.16
C ASP A 107 15.72 11.07 -9.57
N GLY A 108 16.23 10.37 -10.58
CA GLY A 108 16.13 10.80 -11.97
C GLY A 108 15.67 9.74 -12.96
N THR A 109 15.65 10.15 -14.21
CA THR A 109 15.38 9.30 -15.38
C THR A 109 16.68 9.06 -16.15
N PRO A 110 16.82 7.94 -16.88
CA PRO A 110 18.04 7.68 -17.65
C PRO A 110 18.19 8.74 -18.75
N THR A 111 19.29 9.48 -18.72
CA THR A 111 19.58 10.55 -19.68
C THR A 111 20.92 10.37 -20.41
N ALA A 112 21.73 9.38 -20.05
CA ALA A 112 22.97 9.01 -20.76
C ALA A 112 23.08 7.50 -20.90
N GLY A 113 23.86 7.01 -21.87
CA GLY A 113 23.90 5.59 -22.21
C GLY A 113 22.62 5.14 -22.93
N GLU A 114 22.12 3.95 -22.62
CA GLU A 114 20.78 3.53 -23.04
C GLU A 114 19.74 4.28 -22.18
N THR A 115 18.73 4.85 -22.83
CA THR A 115 17.73 5.72 -22.20
C THR A 115 16.31 5.15 -22.26
N SER A 116 16.10 4.11 -23.08
CA SER A 116 14.84 3.38 -23.11
C SER A 116 14.72 2.47 -21.89
N ALA A 117 13.72 2.72 -21.04
CA ALA A 117 13.44 1.91 -19.86
C ALA A 117 13.31 0.41 -20.22
N ASP A 118 12.53 0.08 -21.25
CA ASP A 118 12.31 -1.32 -21.64
C ASP A 118 13.59 -1.99 -22.16
N LYS A 119 14.44 -1.28 -22.90
CA LYS A 119 15.73 -1.84 -23.34
C LYS A 119 16.70 -2.06 -22.17
N ILE A 120 16.76 -1.11 -21.23
CA ILE A 120 17.57 -1.28 -20.01
C ILE A 120 17.14 -2.56 -19.29
N VAL A 121 15.83 -2.74 -19.06
CA VAL A 121 15.29 -3.93 -18.37
C VAL A 121 15.60 -5.22 -19.14
N GLN A 122 15.44 -5.21 -20.47
CA GLN A 122 15.75 -6.36 -21.32
C GLN A 122 17.22 -6.80 -21.23
N GLN A 123 18.14 -5.87 -20.97
CA GLN A 123 19.57 -6.15 -20.84
C GLN A 123 19.97 -6.63 -19.45
N VAL A 124 19.14 -6.43 -18.41
CA VAL A 124 19.49 -6.80 -17.03
C VAL A 124 19.85 -8.28 -16.86
N PRO A 125 19.13 -9.27 -17.43
CA PRO A 125 19.50 -10.68 -17.30
C PRO A 125 20.92 -10.99 -17.81
N GLU A 126 21.34 -10.33 -18.89
CA GLU A 126 22.69 -10.48 -19.45
C GLU A 126 23.75 -9.77 -18.60
N MET A 127 23.42 -8.59 -18.05
CA MET A 127 24.29 -7.84 -17.15
C MET A 127 24.45 -8.53 -15.78
N ASN A 128 23.39 -9.18 -15.28
CA ASN A 128 23.29 -9.75 -13.94
C ASN A 128 23.93 -11.13 -13.81
N THR A 129 25.19 -11.21 -14.25
CA THR A 129 26.03 -12.41 -14.15
C THR A 129 26.29 -12.86 -12.71
N SER A 130 26.07 -11.97 -11.73
CA SER A 130 26.30 -12.26 -10.32
C SER A 130 25.07 -12.74 -9.55
N GLY A 131 23.88 -12.73 -10.17
CA GLY A 131 22.62 -13.09 -9.48
C GLY A 131 22.23 -12.11 -8.38
N ALA A 132 22.59 -10.83 -8.53
CA ALA A 132 22.28 -9.80 -7.55
C ALA A 132 20.79 -9.44 -7.56
N LYS A 133 20.22 -9.26 -6.37
CA LYS A 133 18.86 -8.75 -6.18
C LYS A 133 18.90 -7.23 -6.05
N ILE A 134 18.13 -6.50 -6.86
CA ILE A 134 18.16 -5.03 -6.89
C ILE A 134 17.04 -4.47 -6.01
N PHE A 135 17.43 -3.80 -4.93
CA PHE A 135 16.55 -3.01 -4.08
C PHE A 135 16.68 -1.55 -4.47
N VAL A 136 15.62 -1.02 -5.06
CA VAL A 136 15.62 0.31 -5.65
C VAL A 136 15.03 1.31 -4.67
N MET A 137 15.71 2.45 -4.51
CA MET A 137 15.22 3.59 -3.78
C MET A 137 15.12 4.79 -4.74
N GLY A 138 13.89 5.11 -5.11
CA GLY A 138 13.57 6.31 -5.87
C GLY A 138 13.46 7.50 -4.92
N VAL A 139 14.28 8.52 -5.10
CA VAL A 139 14.28 9.73 -4.26
C VAL A 139 13.52 10.85 -4.96
N GLY A 140 12.52 11.41 -4.29
CA GLY A 140 11.65 12.43 -4.85
C GLY A 140 10.67 11.88 -5.88
N ASN A 141 10.10 12.80 -6.66
CA ASN A 141 8.96 12.52 -7.53
C ASN A 141 9.34 12.39 -9.02
N ASP A 142 10.56 12.73 -9.41
CA ASP A 142 10.96 12.86 -10.83
C ASP A 142 11.57 11.58 -11.41
N VAL A 143 11.52 10.48 -10.66
CA VAL A 143 12.06 9.19 -11.06
C VAL A 143 11.19 8.50 -12.12
N ASN A 144 11.80 7.63 -12.92
CA ASN A 144 11.06 6.71 -13.79
C ASN A 144 10.59 5.49 -12.97
N ALA A 145 9.45 5.62 -12.28
CA ALA A 145 8.93 4.57 -11.41
C ALA A 145 8.74 3.23 -12.15
N HIS A 146 8.29 3.26 -13.41
CA HIS A 146 8.15 2.06 -14.25
C HIS A 146 9.45 1.29 -14.44
N LEU A 147 10.53 1.98 -14.80
CA LEU A 147 11.87 1.39 -14.92
C LEU A 147 12.31 0.78 -13.60
N LEU A 148 12.23 1.56 -12.51
CA LEU A 148 12.69 1.15 -11.19
C LEU A 148 11.93 -0.08 -10.67
N ASP A 149 10.61 -0.12 -10.85
CA ASP A 149 9.78 -1.26 -10.47
C ASP A 149 10.10 -2.51 -11.29
N LYS A 150 10.36 -2.37 -12.61
CA LYS A 150 10.79 -3.49 -13.47
C LYS A 150 12.17 -4.02 -13.09
N LEU A 151 13.12 -3.16 -12.74
CA LEU A 151 14.46 -3.56 -12.27
C LEU A 151 14.38 -4.40 -10.99
N ALA A 152 13.56 -3.95 -10.03
CA ALA A 152 13.32 -4.69 -8.81
C ALA A 152 12.66 -6.04 -9.10
N GLU A 153 11.64 -6.08 -9.96
CA GLU A 153 10.91 -7.32 -10.27
C GLU A 153 11.78 -8.36 -10.99
N CYS A 154 12.52 -7.97 -12.02
CA CYS A 154 13.30 -8.91 -12.82
C CYS A 154 14.50 -9.50 -12.05
N THR A 155 14.84 -8.93 -10.91
CA THR A 155 15.92 -9.39 -10.02
C THR A 155 15.43 -9.87 -8.66
N GLU A 156 14.12 -10.05 -8.47
CA GLU A 156 13.50 -10.49 -7.21
C GLU A 156 13.85 -9.59 -6.00
N GLY A 157 14.10 -8.31 -6.24
CA GLY A 157 14.25 -7.29 -5.22
C GLY A 157 12.95 -6.53 -4.96
N ALA A 158 13.06 -5.31 -4.44
CA ALA A 158 11.92 -4.45 -4.13
C ALA A 158 12.23 -2.99 -4.40
N SER A 159 11.22 -2.21 -4.78
CA SER A 159 11.29 -0.76 -4.89
C SER A 159 10.68 -0.08 -3.67
N GLU A 160 11.22 1.09 -3.33
CA GLU A 160 10.73 2.02 -2.33
C GLU A 160 10.92 3.45 -2.83
N TYR A 161 9.96 4.32 -2.54
CA TYR A 161 9.99 5.70 -3.00
C TYR A 161 10.01 6.64 -1.79
N VAL A 162 11.04 7.48 -1.72
CA VAL A 162 11.21 8.48 -0.67
C VAL A 162 10.67 9.80 -1.19
N ARG A 163 9.72 10.39 -0.47
CA ARG A 163 9.13 11.67 -0.88
C ARG A 163 10.05 12.85 -0.49
N PRO A 164 9.89 14.03 -1.13
CA PRO A 164 10.70 15.21 -0.77
C PRO A 164 10.55 15.66 0.69
N ASP A 165 9.44 15.33 1.35
CA ASP A 165 9.17 15.62 2.76
C ASP A 165 9.61 14.49 3.71
N GLU A 166 10.28 13.46 3.20
CA GLU A 166 10.79 12.32 3.96
C GLU A 166 12.32 12.32 3.99
N GLU A 167 12.88 11.81 5.09
CA GLU A 167 14.33 11.71 5.26
C GLU A 167 14.89 10.49 4.52
N VAL A 168 15.73 10.73 3.51
CA VAL A 168 16.30 9.68 2.64
C VAL A 168 17.18 8.73 3.44
N ASP A 169 17.97 9.25 4.37
CA ASP A 169 18.86 8.47 5.21
C ASP A 169 18.09 7.51 6.15
N ALA A 170 17.01 7.97 6.78
CA ALA A 170 16.15 7.13 7.60
C ALA A 170 15.50 5.99 6.80
N ARG A 171 15.06 6.25 5.56
CA ARG A 171 14.48 5.23 4.66
C ARG A 171 15.50 4.21 4.22
N ILE A 172 16.71 4.64 3.82
CA ILE A 172 17.81 3.75 3.45
C ILE A 172 18.23 2.89 4.65
N ALA A 173 18.38 3.48 5.83
CA ALA A 173 18.70 2.76 7.06
C ALA A 173 17.65 1.67 7.36
N THR A 174 16.37 2.02 7.27
CA THR A 174 15.26 1.08 7.48
C THR A 174 15.25 -0.04 6.43
N LEU A 175 15.55 0.27 5.17
CA LEU A 175 15.72 -0.74 4.12
C LEU A 175 16.89 -1.66 4.45
N TYR A 176 18.06 -1.12 4.76
CA TYR A 176 19.25 -1.92 5.07
C TYR A 176 19.04 -2.79 6.31
N ASP A 177 18.44 -2.26 7.38
CA ASP A 177 18.18 -3.02 8.60
C ASP A 177 17.25 -4.21 8.32
N ARG A 178 16.25 -4.04 7.44
CA ARG A 178 15.42 -5.16 6.94
C ARG A 178 16.22 -6.18 6.12
N LEU A 179 17.22 -5.75 5.35
CA LEU A 179 18.05 -6.62 4.50
C LEU A 179 19.29 -7.20 5.19
N SER A 180 19.57 -6.73 6.41
CA SER A 180 20.85 -6.96 7.10
C SER A 180 21.11 -8.43 7.42
N ASN A 181 20.05 -9.19 7.71
CA ASN A 181 20.15 -10.55 8.23
C ASN A 181 19.23 -11.53 7.48
N PRO A 182 19.61 -11.98 6.27
CA PRO A 182 18.84 -12.97 5.53
C PRO A 182 18.88 -14.33 6.23
N VAL A 183 17.71 -14.92 6.40
CA VAL A 183 17.47 -16.23 7.04
C VAL A 183 17.13 -17.28 5.99
N LEU A 184 16.16 -17.01 5.10
CA LEU A 184 15.71 -18.00 4.11
C LEU A 184 15.63 -17.38 2.72
N ASN A 185 16.35 -17.95 1.77
CA ASN A 185 16.31 -17.55 0.35
C ASN A 185 15.43 -18.52 -0.46
N ASN A 186 15.10 -18.15 -1.70
CA ASN A 186 14.35 -19.00 -2.65
C ASN A 186 13.05 -19.55 -2.03
N VAL A 187 12.32 -18.66 -1.36
CA VAL A 187 11.20 -19.02 -0.51
C VAL A 187 10.01 -19.45 -1.36
N ALA A 188 9.45 -20.61 -1.04
CA ALA A 188 8.28 -21.15 -1.70
C ALA A 188 7.31 -21.73 -0.67
N VAL A 189 6.01 -21.64 -0.96
CA VAL A 189 4.97 -22.27 -0.13
C VAL A 189 4.27 -23.34 -0.95
N ALA A 190 4.27 -24.56 -0.44
CA ALA A 190 3.50 -25.67 -0.96
C ALA A 190 2.28 -25.93 -0.07
N PHE A 191 1.13 -26.15 -0.69
CA PHE A 191 -0.16 -26.26 -0.01
C PHE A 191 -0.66 -27.72 0.15
N GLY A 192 0.21 -28.72 -0.07
CA GLY A 192 -0.14 -30.13 0.10
C GLY A 192 -1.30 -30.58 -0.79
N ASP A 193 -2.39 -31.02 -0.18
CA ASP A 193 -3.64 -31.44 -0.85
C ASP A 193 -4.57 -30.26 -1.19
N LEU A 194 -4.37 -29.10 -0.55
CA LEU A 194 -5.11 -27.90 -0.84
C LEU A 194 -4.74 -27.38 -2.25
N ARG A 195 -5.74 -26.87 -2.96
CA ARG A 195 -5.60 -26.23 -4.28
C ARG A 195 -6.09 -24.79 -4.21
N PRO A 196 -5.33 -23.89 -3.57
CA PRO A 196 -5.76 -22.51 -3.45
C PRO A 196 -5.66 -21.80 -4.81
N THR A 197 -6.44 -20.73 -4.95
CA THR A 197 -6.47 -19.88 -6.15
C THR A 197 -6.26 -18.43 -5.75
N ALA A 198 -5.74 -17.61 -6.67
CA ALA A 198 -5.49 -16.19 -6.43
C ALA A 198 -4.68 -15.96 -5.14
N VAL A 199 -3.54 -16.65 -5.05
CA VAL A 199 -2.59 -16.58 -3.95
C VAL A 199 -1.63 -15.43 -4.20
N PHE A 200 -1.51 -14.52 -3.21
CA PHE A 200 -0.65 -13.35 -3.28
C PHE A 200 0.22 -13.23 -2.02
N PRO A 201 1.49 -12.77 -2.15
CA PRO A 201 2.15 -12.43 -3.41
C PRO A 201 2.46 -13.67 -4.26
N ALA A 202 2.53 -13.52 -5.59
CA ALA A 202 2.78 -14.63 -6.52
C ALA A 202 4.21 -15.18 -6.44
N LYS A 203 5.17 -14.31 -6.08
CA LYS A 203 6.56 -14.66 -5.76
C LYS A 203 6.86 -14.21 -4.33
N LEU A 204 7.50 -15.05 -3.53
CA LEU A 204 7.84 -14.72 -2.15
C LEU A 204 9.26 -14.13 -2.09
N PRO A 205 9.45 -13.03 -1.33
CA PRO A 205 10.78 -12.48 -1.12
C PRO A 205 11.61 -13.40 -0.22
N ALA A 206 12.92 -13.13 -0.15
CA ALA A 206 13.75 -13.72 0.90
C ALA A 206 13.24 -13.28 2.28
N LEU A 207 13.35 -14.17 3.27
CA LEU A 207 13.00 -13.88 4.66
C LEU A 207 14.22 -13.38 5.42
N PHE A 208 14.05 -12.27 6.11
CA PHE A 208 15.06 -11.65 6.95
C PHE A 208 14.61 -11.65 8.43
N ILE A 209 15.56 -11.58 9.36
CA ILE A 209 15.23 -11.47 10.79
C ILE A 209 14.35 -10.23 11.03
N GLY A 210 13.27 -10.39 11.79
CA GLY A 210 12.33 -9.30 12.10
C GLY A 210 11.37 -8.94 10.97
N SER A 211 11.49 -9.57 9.80
CA SER A 211 10.53 -9.41 8.71
C SER A 211 9.37 -10.40 8.82
N GLN A 212 8.24 -10.04 8.21
CA GLN A 212 7.07 -10.89 8.07
C GLN A 212 6.69 -10.98 6.58
N VAL A 213 6.32 -12.18 6.14
CA VAL A 213 5.66 -12.39 4.85
C VAL A 213 4.25 -12.92 5.09
N MET A 214 3.27 -12.26 4.49
CA MET A 214 1.87 -12.66 4.56
C MET A 214 1.43 -13.17 3.19
N VAL A 215 0.86 -14.38 3.18
CA VAL A 215 0.32 -15.01 1.99
C VAL A 215 -1.20 -15.08 2.13
N ALA A 216 -1.93 -14.48 1.20
CA ALA A 216 -3.39 -14.48 1.16
C ALA A 216 -3.89 -15.19 -0.10
N GLY A 217 -4.87 -16.08 0.04
CA GLY A 217 -5.41 -16.84 -1.09
C GLY A 217 -6.84 -17.30 -0.84
N ARG A 218 -7.46 -17.85 -1.88
CA ARG A 218 -8.82 -18.41 -1.81
C ARG A 218 -8.77 -19.93 -1.85
N TYR A 219 -9.60 -20.57 -1.04
CA TYR A 219 -9.78 -22.02 -1.06
C TYR A 219 -11.24 -22.41 -1.28
N ARG A 220 -11.47 -23.69 -1.57
CA ARG A 220 -12.81 -24.29 -1.73
C ARG A 220 -13.04 -25.48 -0.81
N THR A 221 -11.98 -26.22 -0.51
CA THR A 221 -12.01 -27.39 0.38
C THR A 221 -11.71 -26.94 1.80
N ALA A 222 -12.63 -27.23 2.72
CA ALA A 222 -12.46 -27.00 4.14
C ALA A 222 -11.77 -28.17 4.83
N GLY A 223 -11.25 -27.93 6.03
CA GLY A 223 -10.59 -28.91 6.87
C GLY A 223 -9.15 -28.55 7.19
N THR A 224 -8.45 -29.51 7.80
CA THR A 224 -7.06 -29.35 8.21
C THR A 224 -6.13 -29.71 7.07
N HIS A 225 -5.35 -28.73 6.59
CA HIS A 225 -4.40 -28.90 5.50
C HIS A 225 -2.95 -28.68 5.98
N LYS A 226 -2.02 -29.41 5.36
CA LYS A 226 -0.58 -29.21 5.58
C LYS A 226 -0.05 -28.13 4.64
N ILE A 227 0.65 -27.16 5.19
CA ILE A 227 1.32 -26.09 4.46
C ILE A 227 2.81 -26.19 4.74
N THR A 228 3.61 -26.25 3.69
CA THR A 228 5.08 -26.37 3.76
C THR A 228 5.72 -25.11 3.22
N LEU A 229 6.46 -24.41 4.07
CA LEU A 229 7.40 -23.37 3.66
C LEU A 229 8.74 -24.03 3.34
N ALA A 230 9.28 -23.80 2.15
CA ALA A 230 10.57 -24.29 1.72
C ALA A 230 11.47 -23.12 1.30
N GLY A 231 12.79 -23.31 1.40
CA GLY A 231 13.77 -22.38 0.88
C GLY A 231 15.20 -22.86 1.13
N THR A 232 16.16 -21.96 1.02
CA THR A 232 17.59 -22.24 1.22
C THR A 232 18.12 -21.43 2.39
N LEU A 233 18.65 -22.11 3.41
CA LEU A 233 19.30 -21.53 4.59
C LEU A 233 20.80 -21.82 4.50
N ALA A 234 21.62 -20.77 4.38
CA ALA A 234 23.09 -20.89 4.29
C ALA A 234 23.60 -21.84 3.19
N GLY A 235 22.88 -21.95 2.07
CA GLY A 235 23.21 -22.84 0.95
C GLY A 235 22.50 -24.19 0.98
N GLU A 236 21.93 -24.58 2.12
CA GLU A 236 21.26 -25.86 2.29
C GLU A 236 19.73 -25.75 2.19
N PRO A 237 19.03 -26.73 1.61
CA PRO A 237 17.57 -26.76 1.61
C PRO A 237 17.01 -26.85 3.04
N ALA A 238 16.03 -26.01 3.35
CA ALA A 238 15.29 -26.02 4.61
C ALA A 238 13.79 -26.06 4.36
N GLN A 239 13.06 -26.77 5.23
CA GLN A 239 11.61 -26.89 5.16
C GLN A 239 10.98 -26.75 6.54
N TYR A 240 9.85 -26.05 6.59
CA TYR A 240 9.04 -25.85 7.78
C TYR A 240 7.59 -26.22 7.45
N ILE A 241 7.00 -27.11 8.23
CA ILE A 241 5.65 -27.62 7.97
C ILE A 241 4.74 -27.13 9.11
N CYS A 242 3.59 -26.56 8.74
CA CYS A 242 2.52 -26.25 9.67
C CYS A 242 1.20 -26.85 9.18
N THR A 243 0.24 -26.97 10.10
CA THR A 243 -1.14 -27.37 9.80
C THR A 243 -2.06 -26.18 9.99
N ALA A 244 -2.93 -25.93 9.02
CA ALA A 244 -3.95 -24.89 9.11
C ALA A 244 -5.34 -25.52 9.01
N ASP A 245 -6.22 -25.17 9.94
CA ASP A 245 -7.63 -25.56 9.89
C ASP A 245 -8.44 -24.47 9.17
N LEU A 246 -8.99 -24.82 8.01
CA LEU A 246 -9.70 -23.91 7.13
C LEU A 246 -11.21 -24.16 7.22
N PRO A 247 -12.02 -23.22 7.76
CA PRO A 247 -13.44 -23.46 7.97
C PRO A 247 -14.24 -23.46 6.66
N ALA A 248 -15.36 -24.19 6.63
CA ALA A 248 -16.25 -24.27 5.45
C ALA A 248 -17.09 -23.00 5.23
N LYS A 249 -17.32 -22.22 6.28
CA LYS A 249 -18.00 -20.93 6.24
C LYS A 249 -17.15 -19.92 7.00
N THR A 250 -17.25 -18.65 6.61
CA THR A 250 -16.64 -17.55 7.36
C THR A 250 -17.03 -17.71 8.84
N ALA A 251 -16.03 -17.75 9.72
CA ALA A 251 -16.30 -17.75 11.15
C ALA A 251 -17.15 -16.51 11.49
N PRO A 252 -18.24 -16.65 12.26
CA PRO A 252 -18.95 -15.48 12.76
C PRO A 252 -17.96 -14.59 13.52
N ASP A 253 -17.86 -13.33 13.10
CA ASP A 253 -17.16 -12.24 13.76
C ASP A 253 -15.61 -12.22 13.71
N ASP A 254 -14.88 -13.35 13.79
CA ASP A 254 -13.42 -13.28 14.02
C ASP A 254 -12.55 -13.07 12.76
N ASN A 255 -13.06 -13.32 11.55
CA ASN A 255 -12.25 -13.34 10.32
C ASN A 255 -12.84 -12.54 9.13
N GLU A 256 -13.80 -11.64 9.39
CA GLU A 256 -14.43 -10.82 8.34
C GLU A 256 -13.44 -9.94 7.57
N PHE A 257 -12.36 -9.52 8.24
CA PHE A 257 -11.30 -8.68 7.71
C PHE A 257 -10.44 -9.38 6.64
N VAL A 258 -10.44 -10.72 6.59
CA VAL A 258 -9.58 -11.51 5.69
C VAL A 258 -9.95 -11.31 4.22
N ALA A 259 -11.25 -11.17 3.91
CA ALA A 259 -11.69 -10.98 2.53
C ALA A 259 -11.32 -9.59 1.95
N PRO A 260 -11.55 -8.46 2.65
CA PRO A 260 -11.03 -7.15 2.25
C PRO A 260 -9.50 -7.12 2.13
N LEU A 261 -8.78 -7.78 3.06
CA LEU A 261 -7.33 -7.88 3.02
C LEU A 261 -6.84 -8.60 1.76
N TRP A 262 -7.44 -9.74 1.43
CA TRP A 262 -7.16 -10.47 0.20
C TRP A 262 -7.50 -9.63 -1.04
N ALA A 263 -8.63 -8.91 -1.03
CA ALA A 263 -9.06 -8.09 -2.15
C ALA A 263 -8.08 -6.93 -2.41
N ALA A 264 -7.63 -6.24 -1.37
CA ALA A 264 -6.63 -5.19 -1.47
C ALA A 264 -5.34 -5.71 -2.10
N ARG A 265 -4.84 -6.87 -1.64
CA ARG A 265 -3.65 -7.49 -2.21
C ARG A 265 -3.82 -7.86 -3.67
N LYS A 266 -4.96 -8.45 -4.04
CA LYS A 266 -5.27 -8.78 -5.42
C LYS A 266 -5.36 -7.53 -6.29
N ILE A 267 -6.03 -6.47 -5.83
CA ILE A 267 -6.10 -5.20 -6.54
C ILE A 267 -4.69 -4.64 -6.74
N GLY A 268 -3.87 -4.58 -5.68
CA GLY A 268 -2.48 -4.14 -5.78
C GLY A 268 -1.66 -4.95 -6.79
N PHE A 269 -1.83 -6.27 -6.83
CA PHE A 269 -1.21 -7.11 -7.86
C PHE A 269 -1.69 -6.75 -9.28
N LEU A 270 -3.00 -6.59 -9.49
CA LEU A 270 -3.55 -6.26 -10.81
C LEU A 270 -3.15 -4.86 -11.29
N LEU A 271 -3.09 -3.88 -10.38
CA LEU A 271 -2.60 -2.54 -10.67
C LEU A 271 -1.14 -2.58 -11.12
N ARG A 272 -0.31 -3.39 -10.46
CA ARG A 272 1.08 -3.62 -10.87
C ARG A 272 1.19 -4.20 -12.26
N GLU A 273 0.43 -5.26 -12.54
CA GLU A 273 0.41 -5.88 -13.87
C GLU A 273 0.07 -4.85 -14.94
N ILE A 274 -0.93 -3.99 -14.70
CA ILE A 274 -1.26 -2.91 -15.64
C ILE A 274 -0.11 -1.90 -15.77
N ARG A 275 0.48 -1.46 -14.67
CA ARG A 275 1.59 -0.49 -14.70
C ARG A 275 2.80 -1.02 -15.47
N LEU A 276 3.18 -2.27 -15.24
CA LEU A 276 4.42 -2.83 -15.79
C LEU A 276 4.24 -3.45 -17.19
N ASN A 277 3.07 -4.02 -17.47
CA ASN A 277 2.81 -4.78 -18.70
C ASN A 277 1.75 -4.14 -19.61
N GLY A 278 1.11 -3.05 -19.17
CA GLY A 278 0.12 -2.30 -19.93
C GLY A 278 -1.33 -2.66 -19.56
N GLU A 279 -2.24 -1.76 -19.91
CA GLU A 279 -3.66 -1.89 -19.54
C GLU A 279 -4.37 -2.99 -20.33
N ASN A 280 -5.08 -3.86 -19.61
CA ASN A 280 -5.95 -4.89 -20.16
C ASN A 280 -7.35 -4.77 -19.56
N LYS A 281 -8.38 -4.77 -20.41
CA LYS A 281 -9.80 -4.64 -20.02
C LYS A 281 -10.22 -5.65 -18.95
N GLU A 282 -9.74 -6.89 -19.00
CA GLU A 282 -10.07 -7.92 -18.00
C GLU A 282 -9.52 -7.57 -16.62
N LEU A 283 -8.26 -7.08 -16.57
CA LEU A 283 -7.63 -6.65 -15.33
C LEU A 283 -8.36 -5.43 -14.75
N VAL A 284 -8.68 -4.45 -15.60
CA VAL A 284 -9.43 -3.25 -15.21
C VAL A 284 -10.81 -3.62 -14.67
N ASN A 285 -11.54 -4.50 -15.35
CA ASN A 285 -12.87 -4.94 -14.90
C ASN A 285 -12.79 -5.66 -13.54
N GLU A 286 -11.77 -6.49 -13.33
CA GLU A 286 -11.57 -7.17 -12.05
C GLU A 286 -11.20 -6.19 -10.93
N ILE A 287 -10.34 -5.19 -11.21
CA ILE A 287 -10.04 -4.10 -10.27
C ILE A 287 -11.31 -3.36 -9.88
N VAL A 288 -12.10 -2.90 -10.86
CA VAL A 288 -13.35 -2.16 -10.61
C VAL A 288 -14.33 -3.01 -9.80
N ARG A 289 -14.48 -4.29 -10.15
CA ARG A 289 -15.37 -5.22 -9.44
C ARG A 289 -14.95 -5.42 -7.98
N LEU A 290 -13.68 -5.69 -7.71
CA LEU A 290 -13.17 -5.87 -6.35
C LEU A 290 -13.20 -4.57 -5.56
N SER A 291 -12.77 -3.47 -6.17
CA SER A 291 -12.77 -2.13 -5.57
C SER A 291 -14.19 -1.70 -5.18
N THR A 292 -15.18 -1.95 -6.04
CA THR A 292 -16.59 -1.64 -5.76
C THR A 292 -17.15 -2.54 -4.66
N LYS A 293 -16.84 -3.85 -4.70
CA LYS A 293 -17.34 -4.79 -3.69
C LYS A 293 -16.77 -4.51 -2.29
N PHE A 294 -15.50 -4.15 -2.20
CA PHE A 294 -14.81 -4.01 -0.93
C PHE A 294 -14.56 -2.55 -0.53
N GLY A 295 -15.04 -1.55 -1.27
CA GLY A 295 -14.86 -0.14 -0.89
C GLY A 295 -13.41 0.33 -0.98
N ILE A 296 -12.61 -0.29 -1.85
CA ILE A 296 -11.17 0.02 -1.99
C ILE A 296 -11.01 1.06 -3.09
N ILE A 297 -10.37 2.18 -2.76
CA ILE A 297 -10.15 3.30 -3.69
C ILE A 297 -8.94 2.99 -4.57
N THR A 298 -9.10 3.20 -5.88
CA THR A 298 -8.04 3.10 -6.89
C THR A 298 -8.20 4.24 -7.90
N GLU A 299 -7.21 4.43 -8.77
CA GLU A 299 -7.31 5.34 -9.92
C GLU A 299 -8.47 4.96 -10.88
N TYR A 300 -8.91 3.71 -10.86
CA TYR A 300 -10.03 3.20 -11.67
C TYR A 300 -11.40 3.38 -11.02
N THR A 301 -11.46 3.65 -9.71
CA THR A 301 -12.72 3.82 -8.96
C THR A 301 -12.88 5.19 -8.30
N SER A 302 -11.86 6.04 -8.37
CA SER A 302 -11.87 7.42 -7.86
C SER A 302 -13.02 8.28 -8.45
N TYR A 303 -13.39 8.06 -9.72
CA TYR A 303 -14.54 8.75 -10.34
C TYR A 303 -15.91 8.22 -9.87
N LEU A 304 -16.01 6.96 -9.46
CA LEU A 304 -17.25 6.41 -8.87
C LEU A 304 -17.51 6.98 -7.46
N ALA A 305 -16.46 7.46 -6.79
CA ALA A 305 -16.53 8.20 -5.54
C ALA A 305 -16.93 9.67 -5.77
N GLY A 306 -16.53 10.29 -6.88
CA GLY A 306 -17.00 11.63 -7.26
C GLY A 306 -18.35 11.58 -7.98
N GLY A 307 -19.45 11.45 -7.23
CA GLY A 307 -20.80 11.44 -7.80
C GLY A 307 -21.08 12.62 -8.75
N ALA A 308 -21.87 12.36 -9.79
CA ALA A 308 -22.28 13.27 -10.87
C ALA A 308 -23.17 14.47 -10.44
N SER A 309 -22.89 15.10 -9.30
CA SER A 309 -23.56 16.32 -8.87
C SER A 309 -22.51 17.30 -8.37
N GLY A 310 -22.32 18.37 -9.14
CA GLY A 310 -21.36 19.41 -8.84
C GLY A 310 -21.60 20.05 -7.48
N SER A 311 -20.76 19.73 -6.51
CA SER A 311 -20.33 20.69 -5.48
C SER A 311 -19.09 20.15 -4.76
N GLY A 312 -17.94 20.79 -5.02
CA GLY A 312 -16.94 21.11 -3.99
C GLY A 312 -16.16 20.00 -3.28
N GLY A 313 -16.19 18.74 -3.71
CA GLY A 313 -15.34 17.68 -3.14
C GLY A 313 -13.93 17.70 -3.72
N SER A 314 -12.92 17.95 -2.89
CA SER A 314 -11.50 17.96 -3.25
C SER A 314 -11.02 16.56 -3.68
N GLY A 315 -11.17 16.25 -4.96
CA GLY A 315 -10.60 15.05 -5.58
C GLY A 315 -10.63 15.19 -7.09
N LEU A 316 -9.45 15.34 -7.71
CA LEU A 316 -9.24 15.47 -9.17
C LEU A 316 -9.49 16.89 -9.73
N ALA A 317 -8.65 17.85 -9.36
CA ALA A 317 -8.55 19.12 -10.08
C ALA A 317 -7.90 18.90 -11.47
N MET A 318 -8.68 18.41 -12.42
CA MET A 318 -8.37 18.50 -13.85
C MET A 318 -9.12 19.71 -14.41
N SER A 319 -8.47 20.56 -15.21
CA SER A 319 -9.17 21.65 -15.92
C SER A 319 -10.40 21.05 -16.60
N GLY A 320 -11.58 21.54 -16.21
CA GLY A 320 -12.86 20.93 -16.55
C GLY A 320 -13.15 20.95 -18.06
N PRO A 321 -14.20 20.23 -18.50
CA PRO A 321 -14.69 20.31 -19.87
C PRO A 321 -14.98 21.75 -20.28
N ARG A 322 -14.97 22.04 -21.59
CA ARG A 322 -15.34 23.38 -22.10
C ARG A 322 -16.75 23.76 -21.58
N PRO A 323 -17.01 25.06 -21.29
CA PRO A 323 -18.35 25.51 -20.93
C PRO A 323 -19.36 25.08 -22.01
N GLY A 324 -20.44 24.42 -21.60
CA GLY A 324 -21.48 23.90 -22.51
C GLY A 324 -21.32 22.43 -22.95
N ALA A 325 -20.31 21.71 -22.47
CA ALA A 325 -20.17 20.27 -22.75
C ALA A 325 -21.34 19.46 -22.18
N THR A 326 -21.82 18.49 -22.96
CA THR A 326 -22.78 17.49 -22.48
C THR A 326 -22.15 16.59 -21.42
N ALA A 327 -22.96 15.92 -20.60
CA ALA A 327 -22.48 14.96 -19.61
C ALA A 327 -21.61 13.84 -20.23
N ARG A 328 -21.91 13.45 -21.48
CA ARG A 328 -21.13 12.46 -22.23
C ARG A 328 -19.77 13.00 -22.66
N GLU A 329 -19.70 14.19 -23.22
CA GLU A 329 -18.44 14.82 -23.63
C GLU A 329 -17.55 15.12 -22.42
N ALA A 330 -18.16 15.51 -21.29
CA ALA A 330 -17.46 15.67 -20.03
C ALA A 330 -16.85 14.34 -19.56
N ALA A 331 -17.60 13.25 -19.63
CA ALA A 331 -17.12 11.92 -19.26
C ALA A 331 -16.01 11.41 -20.20
N GLU A 332 -16.15 11.59 -21.52
CA GLU A 332 -15.15 11.19 -22.51
C GLU A 332 -13.84 11.99 -22.34
N PHE A 333 -13.92 13.31 -22.10
CA PHE A 333 -12.76 14.15 -21.85
C PHE A 333 -12.01 13.79 -20.56
N VAL A 334 -12.75 13.53 -19.48
CA VAL A 334 -12.19 13.05 -18.21
C VAL A 334 -11.53 11.68 -18.40
N THR A 335 -12.19 10.76 -19.13
CA THR A 335 -11.66 9.42 -19.43
C THR A 335 -10.36 9.47 -20.24
N GLY A 336 -10.29 10.33 -21.27
CA GLY A 336 -9.08 10.52 -22.08
C GLY A 336 -7.90 11.04 -21.26
N LYS A 337 -8.11 12.10 -20.48
CA LYS A 337 -7.08 12.65 -19.60
C LYS A 337 -6.62 11.67 -18.51
N LEU A 338 -7.53 10.85 -17.98
CA LEU A 338 -7.21 9.77 -17.05
C LEU A 338 -6.41 8.64 -17.71
N SER A 339 -6.69 8.32 -18.97
CA SER A 339 -5.88 7.39 -19.77
C SER A 339 -4.47 7.92 -19.96
N GLU A 340 -4.30 9.19 -20.33
CA GLU A 340 -2.98 9.82 -20.46
C GLU A 340 -2.24 9.85 -19.13
N ALA A 341 -2.93 10.16 -18.02
CA ALA A 341 -2.33 10.11 -16.69
C ALA A 341 -1.86 8.70 -16.35
N ARG A 342 -2.72 7.67 -16.49
CA ARG A 342 -2.37 6.27 -16.22
C ARG A 342 -1.20 5.74 -17.07
N ALA A 343 -0.97 6.32 -18.25
CA ALA A 343 0.16 5.98 -19.11
C ALA A 343 1.51 6.61 -18.69
N GLN A 344 1.53 7.55 -17.74
CA GLN A 344 2.79 8.19 -17.31
C GLN A 344 3.65 7.20 -16.51
N GLN A 345 4.89 7.03 -16.98
CA GLN A 345 5.88 6.13 -16.38
C GLN A 345 6.86 6.81 -15.42
N ALA A 346 6.96 8.14 -15.50
CA ALA A 346 7.84 8.97 -14.69
C ALA A 346 7.09 10.18 -14.13
N GLY A 347 7.68 10.81 -13.11
CA GLY A 347 7.08 11.97 -12.46
C GLY A 347 6.13 11.61 -11.32
N GLN A 348 5.64 12.64 -10.63
CA GLN A 348 4.92 12.51 -9.37
C GLN A 348 3.72 11.55 -9.43
N TRP A 349 2.94 11.60 -10.52
CA TRP A 349 1.81 10.70 -10.68
C TRP A 349 2.23 9.23 -10.72
N ALA A 350 3.28 8.91 -11.49
CA ALA A 350 3.79 7.56 -11.62
C ALA A 350 4.31 7.03 -10.27
N VAL A 351 4.99 7.88 -9.50
CA VAL A 351 5.44 7.58 -8.13
C VAL A 351 4.25 7.37 -7.19
N ASN A 352 3.24 8.25 -7.21
CA ASN A 352 2.06 8.11 -6.36
C ASN A 352 1.30 6.81 -6.66
N GLN A 353 1.16 6.42 -7.93
CA GLN A 353 0.52 5.14 -8.28
C GLN A 353 1.37 3.95 -7.84
N ALA A 354 2.70 4.02 -7.95
CA ALA A 354 3.59 3.00 -7.41
C ALA A 354 3.40 2.81 -5.90
N VAL A 355 3.34 3.92 -5.16
CA VAL A 355 3.14 3.90 -3.70
C VAL A 355 1.75 3.33 -3.36
N ASN A 356 0.68 3.82 -3.99
CA ASN A 356 -0.69 3.33 -3.76
C ASN A 356 -0.81 1.82 -4.01
N GLU A 357 -0.21 1.34 -5.11
CA GLU A 357 -0.15 -0.08 -5.43
C GLU A 357 0.61 -0.88 -4.37
N GLN A 358 1.79 -0.42 -3.95
CA GLN A 358 2.61 -1.10 -2.94
C GLN A 358 1.91 -1.19 -1.60
N GLU A 359 1.21 -0.13 -1.17
CA GLU A 359 0.41 -0.13 0.06
C GLU A 359 -0.71 -1.18 -0.01
N LEU A 360 -1.34 -1.37 -1.17
CA LEU A 360 -2.35 -2.41 -1.38
C LEU A 360 -1.74 -3.82 -1.36
N GLN A 361 -0.60 -4.03 -1.99
CA GLN A 361 0.10 -5.34 -2.01
C GLN A 361 0.63 -5.76 -0.64
N ARG A 362 1.15 -4.79 0.13
CA ARG A 362 1.76 -5.00 1.45
C ARG A 362 0.76 -4.88 2.60
N ARG A 363 -0.49 -4.51 2.32
CA ARG A 363 -1.54 -4.28 3.32
C ARG A 363 -1.62 -5.44 4.30
N ASN A 364 -1.38 -5.19 5.59
CA ASN A 364 -1.46 -6.21 6.64
C ASN A 364 -2.66 -6.02 7.57
N VAL A 365 -3.42 -4.94 7.39
CA VAL A 365 -4.57 -4.58 8.21
C VAL A 365 -5.77 -4.33 7.30
N ALA A 366 -6.95 -4.79 7.70
CA ALA A 366 -8.20 -4.46 7.04
C ALA A 366 -8.96 -3.49 7.95
N SER A 367 -8.74 -2.19 7.74
CA SER A 367 -9.40 -1.09 8.46
C SER A 367 -9.81 0.02 7.50
N ASP A 368 -10.80 0.84 7.88
CA ASP A 368 -11.21 2.03 7.12
C ASP A 368 -10.09 3.07 6.99
N GLU A 369 -9.19 3.14 7.97
CA GLU A 369 -7.98 3.97 7.91
C GLU A 369 -7.00 3.48 6.83
N ALA A 370 -7.12 2.23 6.38
CA ALA A 370 -6.34 1.71 5.26
C ALA A 370 -6.87 2.17 3.89
N ASN A 371 -8.03 2.83 3.80
CA ASN A 371 -8.56 3.37 2.54
C ASN A 371 -8.12 4.82 2.29
N LEU A 372 -6.86 5.10 2.59
CA LEU A 372 -6.17 6.29 2.12
C LEU A 372 -5.63 6.05 0.71
N TYR A 373 -5.72 7.07 -0.14
CA TYR A 373 -5.24 7.05 -1.52
C TYR A 373 -4.44 8.32 -1.78
N ARG A 374 -3.31 8.23 -2.48
CA ARG A 374 -2.57 9.42 -2.91
C ARG A 374 -3.08 9.93 -4.24
N ASP A 375 -3.56 11.17 -4.24
CA ASP A 375 -4.03 11.84 -5.45
C ASP A 375 -2.88 12.25 -6.39
N ARG A 376 -3.20 12.97 -7.48
CA ARG A 376 -2.19 13.40 -8.46
C ARG A 376 -1.17 14.39 -7.90
N SER A 377 -1.55 15.16 -6.90
CA SER A 377 -0.70 16.15 -6.23
C SER A 377 0.08 15.55 -5.06
N GLY A 378 -0.07 14.25 -4.79
CA GLY A 378 0.61 13.55 -3.71
C GLY A 378 -0.09 13.67 -2.36
N ASN A 379 -1.26 14.31 -2.31
CA ASN A 379 -2.03 14.44 -1.09
C ASN A 379 -2.67 13.10 -0.74
N LEU A 380 -2.61 12.74 0.53
CA LEU A 380 -3.41 11.63 1.06
C LEU A 380 -4.87 12.07 1.13
N VAL A 381 -5.72 11.42 0.35
CA VAL A 381 -7.16 11.64 0.33
C VAL A 381 -7.88 10.41 0.87
N LYS A 382 -8.95 10.65 1.61
CA LYS A 382 -9.92 9.64 2.03
C LYS A 382 -11.23 9.93 1.32
N ALA A 383 -11.89 8.92 0.75
CA ALA A 383 -13.22 9.12 0.19
C ALA A 383 -14.23 9.22 1.34
N GLU A 384 -14.85 10.38 1.50
CA GLU A 384 -15.89 10.61 2.52
C GLU A 384 -17.20 9.89 2.19
N ASN A 385 -17.41 9.55 0.92
CA ASN A 385 -18.62 8.91 0.43
C ASN A 385 -18.49 7.38 0.29
N ILE A 386 -17.43 6.79 0.86
CA ILE A 386 -17.23 5.34 0.93
C ILE A 386 -16.92 4.98 2.37
N MET A 387 -17.67 4.04 2.94
CA MET A 387 -17.46 3.54 4.30
C MET A 387 -17.46 2.01 4.29
N GLN A 388 -16.56 1.37 5.01
CA GLN A 388 -16.66 -0.07 5.28
C GLN A 388 -17.35 -0.29 6.61
N VAL A 389 -18.29 -1.24 6.64
CA VAL A 389 -18.95 -1.66 7.87
C VAL A 389 -18.92 -3.18 7.92
N GLY A 390 -18.12 -3.72 8.84
CA GLY A 390 -17.77 -5.15 8.85
C GLY A 390 -17.07 -5.55 7.54
N SER A 391 -17.59 -6.57 6.87
CA SER A 391 -17.08 -7.03 5.57
C SER A 391 -17.66 -6.30 4.33
N ARG A 392 -18.60 -5.36 4.53
CA ARG A 392 -19.34 -4.70 3.44
C ARG A 392 -18.87 -3.28 3.20
N ALA A 393 -18.97 -2.83 1.95
CA ALA A 393 -18.75 -1.45 1.58
C ALA A 393 -20.07 -0.72 1.30
N PHE A 394 -20.16 0.54 1.69
CA PHE A 394 -21.30 1.41 1.48
C PHE A 394 -20.88 2.66 0.72
N TYR A 395 -21.70 3.07 -0.23
CA TYR A 395 -21.48 4.24 -1.08
C TYR A 395 -22.55 5.28 -0.84
N PHE A 396 -22.15 6.49 -0.49
CA PHE A 396 -23.10 7.60 -0.35
C PHE A 396 -23.47 8.16 -1.72
N ARG A 397 -24.73 7.97 -2.11
CA ARG A 397 -25.28 8.37 -3.41
C ARG A 397 -26.66 9.00 -3.22
N ALA A 398 -26.88 10.15 -3.84
CA ALA A 398 -28.17 10.87 -3.80
C ALA A 398 -28.73 11.08 -2.37
N GLY A 399 -27.86 11.28 -1.38
CA GLY A 399 -28.26 11.49 0.02
C GLY A 399 -28.45 10.23 0.86
N GLN A 400 -28.17 9.04 0.31
CA GLN A 400 -28.39 7.74 0.94
C GLN A 400 -27.13 6.87 0.88
N TRP A 401 -26.87 6.10 1.92
CA TRP A 401 -25.84 5.06 1.93
C TRP A 401 -26.37 3.79 1.26
N VAL A 402 -25.68 3.32 0.22
CA VAL A 402 -26.08 2.15 -0.56
C VAL A 402 -25.02 1.07 -0.45
N ASP A 403 -25.42 -0.12 0.00
CA ASP A 403 -24.55 -1.30 0.08
C ASP A 403 -24.03 -1.70 -1.31
N SER A 404 -22.73 -1.95 -1.39
CA SER A 404 -22.00 -2.45 -2.56
C SER A 404 -22.58 -3.72 -3.18
N GLU A 405 -23.27 -4.55 -2.40
CA GLU A 405 -23.84 -5.82 -2.88
C GLU A 405 -25.28 -5.68 -3.40
N THR A 406 -25.85 -4.46 -3.40
CA THR A 406 -27.22 -4.22 -3.87
C THR A 406 -27.39 -4.45 -5.38
N ASP A 407 -28.30 -5.35 -5.78
CA ASP A 407 -28.69 -5.54 -7.19
C ASP A 407 -29.99 -4.77 -7.46
N ALA A 408 -29.99 -3.90 -8.48
CA ALA A 408 -31.15 -3.10 -8.90
C ALA A 408 -32.43 -3.93 -9.15
N LYS A 409 -32.30 -5.24 -9.36
CA LYS A 409 -33.43 -6.16 -9.59
C LYS A 409 -34.05 -6.73 -8.32
N GLN A 410 -33.46 -6.53 -7.15
CA GLN A 410 -34.00 -7.05 -5.89
C GLN A 410 -35.25 -6.27 -5.46
N LYS A 411 -36.23 -7.00 -4.91
CA LYS A 411 -37.44 -6.40 -4.35
C LYS A 411 -37.03 -5.50 -3.17
N THR A 412 -37.46 -4.24 -3.25
CA THR A 412 -37.19 -3.23 -2.20
C THR A 412 -38.35 -3.17 -1.23
N ARG A 413 -38.02 -3.19 0.07
CA ARG A 413 -38.95 -3.06 1.19
C ARG A 413 -38.53 -1.85 2.01
N VAL A 414 -39.43 -0.88 2.12
CA VAL A 414 -39.21 0.33 2.92
C VAL A 414 -39.62 0.04 4.36
N VAL A 415 -38.71 0.27 5.29
CA VAL A 415 -38.92 0.05 6.72
C VAL A 415 -38.83 1.38 7.43
N LYS A 416 -39.85 1.69 8.24
CA LYS A 416 -39.87 2.91 9.03
C LYS A 416 -38.88 2.83 10.19
N LEU A 417 -38.06 3.86 10.34
CA LEU A 417 -37.11 4.01 11.43
C LEU A 417 -37.82 3.89 12.79
N PHE A 418 -37.22 3.13 13.71
CA PHE A 418 -37.75 2.87 15.07
C PHE A 418 -39.12 2.18 15.12
N SER A 419 -39.57 1.54 14.02
CA SER A 419 -40.70 0.61 14.07
C SER A 419 -40.33 -0.72 14.73
N ASP A 420 -41.33 -1.51 15.15
CA ASP A 420 -41.09 -2.86 15.66
C ASP A 420 -40.33 -3.73 14.64
N GLU A 421 -40.66 -3.57 13.35
CA GLU A 421 -39.97 -4.25 12.26
C GLU A 421 -38.49 -3.85 12.17
N TYR A 422 -38.17 -2.57 12.35
CA TYR A 422 -36.79 -2.08 12.40
C TYR A 422 -36.00 -2.73 13.54
N PHE A 423 -36.55 -2.78 14.75
CA PHE A 423 -35.91 -3.42 15.90
C PHE A 423 -35.79 -4.94 15.74
N ASP A 424 -36.74 -5.55 15.05
CA ASP A 424 -36.69 -6.96 14.67
C ASP A 424 -35.54 -7.25 13.71
N LEU A 425 -35.34 -6.40 12.70
CA LEU A 425 -34.21 -6.50 11.77
C LEU A 425 -32.87 -6.34 12.49
N LEU A 426 -32.75 -5.35 13.39
CA LEU A 426 -31.55 -5.16 14.22
C LEU A 426 -31.16 -6.41 15.03
N LYS A 427 -32.14 -7.16 15.52
CA LYS A 427 -31.90 -8.39 16.29
C LYS A 427 -31.57 -9.60 15.40
N LYS A 428 -32.17 -9.66 14.21
CA LYS A 428 -32.08 -10.82 13.30
C LYS A 428 -30.87 -10.77 12.38
N ASP A 429 -30.38 -9.58 12.02
CA ASP A 429 -29.28 -9.40 11.09
C ASP A 429 -28.21 -8.46 11.66
N LYS A 430 -27.03 -9.02 11.94
CA LYS A 430 -25.90 -8.29 12.52
C LYS A 430 -25.32 -7.25 11.56
N ASP A 431 -25.26 -7.55 10.26
CA ASP A 431 -24.76 -6.61 9.25
C ASP A 431 -25.70 -5.41 9.18
N PHE A 432 -27.01 -5.66 9.22
CA PHE A 432 -28.02 -4.61 9.28
C PHE A 432 -27.86 -3.72 10.50
N ALA A 433 -27.65 -4.33 11.67
CA ALA A 433 -27.41 -3.59 12.91
C ALA A 433 -26.15 -2.72 12.85
N ARG A 434 -25.03 -3.27 12.35
CA ARG A 434 -23.79 -2.52 12.19
C ARG A 434 -23.96 -1.37 11.19
N ALA A 435 -24.65 -1.60 10.07
CA ALA A 435 -24.84 -0.59 9.02
C ALA A 435 -25.60 0.66 9.51
N GLN A 436 -26.40 0.55 10.58
CA GLN A 436 -27.09 1.70 11.17
C GLN A 436 -26.13 2.72 11.82
N SER A 437 -24.86 2.37 12.04
CA SER A 437 -23.82 3.33 12.44
C SER A 437 -23.58 4.42 11.38
N LEU A 438 -23.96 4.18 10.11
CA LEU A 438 -23.90 5.17 9.03
C LEU A 438 -25.05 6.20 9.08
N GLY A 439 -26.00 6.01 10.00
CA GLY A 439 -27.20 6.82 10.14
C GLY A 439 -28.46 6.10 9.62
N TRP A 440 -29.53 6.88 9.43
CA TRP A 440 -30.86 6.36 9.16
C TRP A 440 -31.18 6.17 7.68
N ASN A 441 -30.44 6.79 6.76
CA ASN A 441 -30.70 6.68 5.31
C ASN A 441 -29.77 5.62 4.70
N VAL A 442 -30.05 4.35 4.98
CA VAL A 442 -29.26 3.20 4.55
C VAL A 442 -30.14 2.27 3.72
N GLN A 443 -29.60 1.87 2.57
CA GLN A 443 -30.17 0.89 1.67
C GLN A 443 -29.23 -0.31 1.61
N MET A 444 -29.68 -1.48 2.06
CA MET A 444 -28.85 -2.68 2.11
C MET A 444 -29.62 -3.97 1.90
N ASN A 445 -28.89 -5.01 1.52
CA ASN A 445 -29.47 -6.33 1.35
C ASN A 445 -29.53 -7.08 2.68
N VAL A 446 -30.72 -7.56 3.02
CA VAL A 446 -30.98 -8.44 4.17
C VAL A 446 -31.66 -9.70 3.63
N GLY A 447 -30.91 -10.81 3.60
CA GLY A 447 -31.36 -12.03 2.93
C GLY A 447 -31.57 -11.82 1.43
N ALA A 448 -32.79 -12.09 0.93
CA ALA A 448 -33.14 -11.95 -0.48
C ALA A 448 -33.76 -10.58 -0.83
N GLU A 449 -34.06 -9.76 0.17
CA GLU A 449 -34.73 -8.47 0.00
C GLU A 449 -33.76 -7.31 0.22
N ARG A 450 -34.05 -6.20 -0.44
CA ARG A 450 -33.38 -4.93 -0.18
C ARG A 450 -34.21 -4.15 0.83
N ILE A 451 -33.60 -3.77 1.95
CA ILE A 451 -34.22 -2.94 2.97
C ILE A 451 -33.77 -1.49 2.76
N GLU A 452 -34.72 -0.59 2.76
CA GLU A 452 -34.51 0.86 2.74
C GLU A 452 -35.11 1.46 4.00
N VAL A 453 -34.29 2.13 4.80
CA VAL A 453 -34.75 2.73 6.06
C VAL A 453 -35.12 4.19 5.83
N GLU A 454 -36.36 4.56 6.18
CA GLU A 454 -36.87 5.93 6.04
C GLU A 454 -37.47 6.44 7.36
N LYS A 455 -37.36 7.75 7.59
CA LYS A 455 -37.91 8.42 8.78
C LYS A 455 -39.45 8.36 8.84
N ASP A 456 -40.11 8.52 7.69
CA ASP A 456 -41.57 8.67 7.58
C ASP A 456 -42.26 7.50 6.86
N GLY A 457 -41.56 6.36 6.68
CA GLY A 457 -41.97 5.26 5.80
C GLY A 457 -43.44 4.85 5.96
N LYS A 458 -44.18 4.84 4.83
CA LYS A 458 -45.52 4.24 4.75
C LYS A 458 -45.37 2.74 4.94
N THR A 459 -45.95 2.21 6.01
CA THR A 459 -46.17 0.76 6.19
C THR A 459 -46.93 0.23 4.97
N SER A 460 -46.27 -0.57 4.13
CA SER A 460 -46.93 -1.21 3.01
C SER A 460 -47.76 -2.38 3.51
N VAL A 461 -49.05 -2.15 3.76
CA VAL A 461 -50.08 -3.19 3.68
C VAL A 461 -51.23 -2.63 2.84
N ASP A 462 -51.67 -3.46 1.90
CA ASP A 462 -52.84 -3.39 1.00
C ASP A 462 -52.75 -2.73 -0.39
N VAL A 463 -53.15 -3.55 -1.38
CA VAL A 463 -53.59 -3.20 -2.74
C VAL A 463 -55.13 -3.14 -2.71
N PRO A 464 -55.78 -2.07 -3.22
CA PRO A 464 -56.58 -2.23 -4.45
C PRO A 464 -56.56 -1.04 -5.44
N ALA A 465 -56.56 -1.41 -6.73
CA ALA A 465 -57.15 -0.88 -7.99
C ALA A 465 -57.48 0.65 -8.22
N PRO A 466 -57.58 1.12 -9.50
CA PRO A 466 -57.06 2.43 -9.93
C PRO A 466 -58.07 3.58 -10.19
N ALA A 467 -57.49 4.81 -10.19
CA ALA A 467 -57.84 6.09 -10.86
C ALA A 467 -59.10 6.88 -10.42
N PRO A 468 -59.17 8.24 -10.59
CA PRO A 468 -58.37 9.11 -11.48
C PRO A 468 -57.77 10.40 -10.85
N ALA A 469 -56.91 11.08 -11.64
CA ALA A 469 -56.35 12.43 -11.42
C ALA A 469 -57.46 13.52 -11.57
N PRO A 470 -57.33 14.81 -11.13
CA PRO A 470 -56.14 15.66 -11.37
C PRO A 470 -55.80 16.75 -10.32
N GLU A 471 -54.76 17.52 -10.69
CA GLU A 471 -54.44 18.93 -10.39
C GLU A 471 -53.22 19.30 -9.51
N GLN A 472 -52.51 20.28 -10.05
CA GLN A 472 -51.16 20.74 -9.76
C GLN A 472 -51.13 21.65 -8.53
N ASN A 473 -50.03 21.62 -7.76
CA ASN A 473 -49.48 22.89 -7.26
C ASN A 473 -47.99 22.81 -6.94
N GLN A 474 -47.25 23.75 -7.55
CA GLN A 474 -45.82 24.00 -7.39
C GLN A 474 -45.59 24.78 -6.10
N GLN A 475 -45.02 24.16 -5.06
CA GLN A 475 -44.38 24.85 -3.93
C GLN A 475 -43.65 23.87 -3.00
N GLN A 476 -42.63 23.16 -3.51
CA GLN A 476 -41.70 22.39 -2.68
C GLN A 476 -40.29 22.45 -3.26
N ASN A 477 -39.60 23.59 -3.10
CA ASN A 477 -38.16 23.63 -3.41
C ASN A 477 -37.33 24.54 -2.47
N ILE A 478 -37.87 24.94 -1.32
CA ILE A 478 -37.15 25.81 -0.37
C ILE A 478 -36.83 25.06 0.95
N GLY A 479 -37.56 23.98 1.28
CA GLY A 479 -37.33 23.19 2.50
C GLY A 479 -36.18 22.18 2.46
N ARG A 480 -35.66 21.82 1.27
CA ARG A 480 -34.61 20.78 1.11
C ARG A 480 -33.19 21.28 1.42
N GLN A 481 -32.89 22.56 1.20
CA GLN A 481 -31.56 23.12 1.45
C GLN A 481 -31.30 23.44 2.93
N GLN A 482 -32.33 23.72 3.72
CA GLN A 482 -32.17 24.00 5.16
C GLN A 482 -31.93 22.72 5.98
N GLY A 483 -32.46 21.57 5.56
CA GLY A 483 -32.21 20.27 6.21
C GLY A 483 -30.77 19.76 6.04
N ILE A 484 -30.13 20.04 4.90
CA ILE A 484 -28.77 19.58 4.58
C ILE A 484 -27.71 20.26 5.49
N ASN A 485 -27.88 21.54 5.78
CA ASN A 485 -26.95 22.29 6.64
C ASN A 485 -27.10 21.95 8.15
N GLN A 486 -28.30 21.57 8.60
CA GLN A 486 -28.48 21.06 9.98
C GLN A 486 -27.87 19.67 10.16
N GLN A 487 -27.86 18.84 9.11
CA GLN A 487 -27.37 17.47 9.17
C GLN A 487 -25.84 17.38 9.28
N MET A 488 -25.09 18.31 8.67
CA MET A 488 -23.63 18.41 8.89
C MET A 488 -23.28 18.87 10.32
N ASN A 489 -24.04 19.81 10.90
CA ASN A 489 -23.79 20.30 12.26
C ASN A 489 -24.13 19.28 13.36
N ILE A 490 -25.19 18.49 13.18
CA ILE A 490 -25.56 17.44 14.16
C ILE A 490 -24.57 16.27 14.13
N ASN A 491 -24.06 15.90 12.95
CA ASN A 491 -23.04 14.85 12.84
C ASN A 491 -21.68 15.30 13.41
N GLN A 492 -21.33 16.59 13.30
CA GLN A 492 -20.16 17.15 14.00
C GLN A 492 -20.34 17.17 15.52
N GLN A 493 -21.52 17.52 16.03
CA GLN A 493 -21.80 17.52 17.47
C GLN A 493 -21.87 16.11 18.10
N MET A 494 -22.32 15.10 17.35
CA MET A 494 -22.28 13.70 17.84
C MET A 494 -20.87 13.12 17.86
N ASN A 495 -19.99 13.50 16.93
CA ASN A 495 -18.56 13.12 16.99
C ASN A 495 -17.81 13.82 18.13
N VAL A 496 -18.16 15.08 18.46
CA VAL A 496 -17.59 15.78 19.61
C VAL A 496 -18.03 15.16 20.93
N ASN A 497 -19.28 14.68 21.04
CA ASN A 497 -19.77 14.02 22.25
C ASN A 497 -19.29 12.58 22.45
N GLN A 498 -18.66 11.95 21.46
CA GLN A 498 -17.88 10.70 21.63
C GLN A 498 -16.40 10.93 21.96
N GLN A 499 -15.92 12.18 21.91
CA GLN A 499 -14.57 12.58 22.34
C GLN A 499 -14.52 13.21 23.73
N ILE A 500 -15.65 13.31 24.45
CA ILE A 500 -15.67 13.73 25.86
C ILE A 500 -15.70 12.48 26.75
N ASP A 501 -14.59 11.74 26.74
CA ASP A 501 -14.17 10.94 27.91
C ASP A 501 -12.63 10.86 28.03
N GLN A 502 -11.94 11.89 27.53
CA GLN A 502 -10.52 12.13 27.82
C GLN A 502 -10.31 13.59 28.25
N ALA A 503 -10.71 13.90 29.48
CA ALA A 503 -10.18 15.06 30.19
C ALA A 503 -8.80 14.70 30.80
N PRO A 504 -7.83 15.64 30.79
CA PRO A 504 -6.44 15.36 31.16
C PRO A 504 -6.30 15.19 32.67
N ARG A 505 -5.84 14.01 33.12
CA ARG A 505 -5.27 13.88 34.47
C ARG A 505 -3.95 14.63 34.50
N GLN A 506 -3.97 15.85 35.03
CA GLN A 506 -2.77 16.51 35.54
C GLN A 506 -2.17 15.62 36.64
N ILE A 507 -0.99 15.05 36.39
CA ILE A 507 -0.15 14.44 37.42
C ILE A 507 0.77 15.55 37.95
N PRO A 508 0.73 15.89 39.25
CA PRO A 508 1.64 16.86 39.83
C PRO A 508 3.09 16.37 39.72
N GLY A 509 3.95 17.24 39.18
CA GLY A 509 5.40 17.03 39.16
C GLY A 509 5.94 16.93 40.58
N LYS A 510 6.14 15.70 41.06
CA LYS A 510 7.04 15.31 42.18
C LYS A 510 7.00 13.78 42.36
N GLN A 511 7.39 12.99 41.36
CA GLN A 511 7.63 11.54 41.55
C GLN A 511 8.49 10.86 40.49
N VAL A 512 9.41 11.59 39.85
CA VAL A 512 10.38 11.02 38.88
C VAL A 512 11.79 10.83 39.48
N ASN A 513 12.03 11.30 40.71
CA ASN A 513 13.34 11.18 41.39
C ASN A 513 13.49 9.97 42.34
N GLN A 514 12.54 9.03 42.39
CA GLN A 514 12.66 7.84 43.27
C GLN A 514 12.85 6.50 42.55
N ILE A 515 12.72 6.46 41.22
CA ILE A 515 12.95 5.22 40.43
C ILE A 515 14.41 5.14 39.94
N ASN A 516 15.06 6.28 39.69
CA ASN A 516 16.48 6.33 39.29
C ASN A 516 17.49 6.20 40.46
N GLN A 517 17.04 6.23 41.73
CA GLN A 517 17.93 6.00 42.89
C GLN A 517 17.96 4.55 43.38
N ARG A 518 17.01 3.68 42.95
CA ARG A 518 17.04 2.24 43.29
C ARG A 518 17.87 1.41 42.30
N ALA A 519 17.98 1.83 41.05
CA ALA A 519 18.83 1.13 40.05
C ALA A 519 20.34 1.37 40.23
N GLN A 520 20.75 2.37 41.05
CA GLN A 520 22.17 2.64 41.34
C GLN A 520 22.67 2.02 42.66
N GLN A 521 21.79 1.44 43.49
CA GLN A 521 22.17 0.75 44.73
C GLN A 521 22.29 -0.78 44.60
N GLU A 522 21.83 -1.38 43.50
CA GLU A 522 21.92 -2.84 43.27
C GLU A 522 23.15 -3.30 42.46
N GLN A 523 24.03 -2.38 42.03
CA GLN A 523 25.31 -2.71 41.37
C GLN A 523 26.55 -2.67 42.31
N ALA A 524 26.36 -2.45 43.61
CA ALA A 524 27.45 -2.38 44.59
C ALA A 524 27.43 -3.54 45.59
N THR A 525 27.34 -4.80 45.12
CA THR A 525 27.68 -5.97 45.96
C THR A 525 28.10 -7.17 45.09
N GLN A 526 29.38 -7.22 44.71
CA GLN A 526 30.07 -8.48 44.44
C GLN A 526 30.82 -8.89 45.72
N PRO A 527 30.73 -10.15 46.19
CA PRO A 527 31.76 -10.73 47.03
C PRO A 527 32.83 -11.41 46.18
N LYS A 528 34.08 -11.12 46.55
CA LYS A 528 35.32 -11.73 46.06
C LYS A 528 35.36 -13.26 46.30
N GLN A 529 36.12 -13.92 45.43
CA GLN A 529 36.63 -15.30 45.51
C GLN A 529 37.20 -15.70 46.88
N ALA A 530 37.12 -17.00 47.23
CA ALA A 530 38.26 -17.80 47.70
C ALA A 530 37.94 -19.32 47.82
N ASP A 531 38.90 -20.13 47.36
CA ASP A 531 39.35 -21.44 47.84
C ASP A 531 38.41 -22.67 47.87
N ARG A 532 38.57 -23.58 46.89
CA ARG A 532 39.31 -24.85 47.01
C ARG A 532 39.37 -25.62 45.70
#